data_AF-A0AAV2H6R0-F1
#
_entry.id   AF-A0AAV2H6R0-F1
#
_cell.length_a   1.000
_cell.length_b   1.000
_cell.length_c   1.000
_cell.angle_alpha   90.00
_cell.angle_beta   90.00
_cell.angle_gamma   90.00
#
_symmetry.space_group_name_H-M   'P 1'
#
loop_
_entity.id
_entity.type
_entity.pdbx_description
1 polymer ?
#
loop_
_entity_poly.entity_id
_entity_poly.type
_entity_poly.pdbx_seq_one_letter_code
_entity_poly.pdbx_strand_id
1 'polypeptide(L)'
;EAYIFNGEGVYRILEINTQDVNFKMQGRTCRAVGRSGNLTDATIWCGLAMMSTNNDTMRISMNDNGTTQPRRSIALFLQQILHTPL
;
A
#
# COMPACT_ATOMS: atom_id res chain seq x y z
N GLU A 1 -2.24 -9.36 -18.17
CA GLU A 1 -3.69 -9.09 -18.02
C GLU A 1 -3.90 -8.28 -16.74
N ALA A 2 -4.91 -7.41 -16.70
CA ALA A 2 -5.26 -6.62 -15.53
C ALA A 2 -6.64 -7.04 -15.02
N TYR A 3 -6.83 -7.11 -13.70
CA TYR A 3 -8.09 -7.46 -13.06
C TYR A 3 -8.46 -6.44 -11.98
N ILE A 4 -9.75 -6.38 -11.64
CA ILE A 4 -10.27 -5.56 -10.55
C ILE A 4 -10.46 -6.46 -9.33
N PHE A 5 -9.99 -5.99 -8.18
CA PHE A 5 -10.14 -6.66 -6.89
C PHE A 5 -10.82 -5.74 -5.89
N ASN A 6 -12.01 -6.13 -5.43
CA ASN A 6 -12.83 -5.37 -4.46
C ASN A 6 -12.91 -6.05 -3.09
N GLY A 7 -11.87 -6.80 -2.70
CA GLY A 7 -11.83 -7.41 -1.37
C GLY A 7 -11.59 -6.36 -0.29
N GLU A 8 -12.35 -6.42 0.80
CA GLU A 8 -12.11 -5.63 2.01
C GLU A 8 -11.26 -6.43 3.00
N GLY A 9 -10.10 -5.88 3.40
CA GLY A 9 -9.21 -6.57 4.34
C GLY A 9 -7.77 -6.10 4.26
N VAL A 10 -6.87 -6.90 4.84
CA VAL A 10 -5.42 -6.70 4.76
C VAL A 10 -4.84 -7.75 3.83
N TYR A 11 -4.08 -7.30 2.84
CA TYR A 11 -3.51 -8.13 1.79
C TYR A 11 -2.01 -7.93 1.73
N ARG A 12 -1.29 -9.01 1.50
CA ARG A 12 0.11 -8.97 1.10
C ARG A 12 0.19 -8.57 -0.36
N ILE A 13 0.80 -7.43 -0.64
CA ILE A 13 0.95 -6.87 -1.99
C ILE A 13 2.22 -7.39 -2.65
N LEU A 14 3.33 -7.36 -1.90
CA LEU A 14 4.64 -7.82 -2.38
C LEU A 14 5.41 -8.43 -1.22
N GLU A 15 6.07 -9.55 -1.48
CA GLU A 15 7.05 -10.14 -0.58
C GLU A 15 8.23 -10.63 -1.39
N ILE A 16 9.41 -10.12 -1.05
CA ILE A 16 10.70 -10.56 -1.58
C ILE A 16 11.44 -11.13 -0.38
N ASN A 17 11.76 -12.42 -0.44
CA ASN A 17 12.51 -13.11 0.60
C ASN A 17 13.66 -13.86 -0.06
N THR A 18 14.82 -13.23 -0.06
CA THR A 18 16.08 -13.75 -0.63
C THR A 18 17.19 -13.60 0.42
N GLN A 19 18.39 -14.11 0.13
CA GLN A 19 19.53 -14.00 1.06
C GLN A 19 19.92 -12.54 1.32
N ASP A 20 19.84 -11.68 0.30
CA ASP A 20 20.30 -10.29 0.37
C ASP A 20 19.17 -9.27 0.57
N VAL A 21 17.94 -9.64 0.22
CA VAL A 21 16.77 -8.74 0.27
C VAL A 21 15.61 -9.40 0.98
N ASN A 22 15.14 -8.76 2.05
CA ASN A 22 13.92 -9.11 2.76
C ASN A 22 12.97 -7.92 2.77
N PHE A 23 12.01 -7.91 1.86
CA PHE A 23 11.05 -6.83 1.70
C PHE A 23 9.63 -7.36 1.83
N LYS A 24 8.80 -6.69 2.62
CA LYS A 24 7.39 -7.04 2.79
C LYS A 24 6.53 -5.80 2.64
N MET A 25 5.49 -5.89 1.82
CA MET A 25 4.48 -4.84 1.68
C MET A 25 3.09 -5.43 1.91
N GLN A 26 2.35 -4.78 2.80
CA GLN A 26 0.94 -5.08 3.05
C GLN A 26 0.12 -3.83 2.80
N GLY A 27 -1.08 -4.03 2.26
CA GLY A 27 -2.06 -2.97 2.12
C GLY A 27 -3.36 -3.36 2.78
N ARG A 28 -4.02 -2.38 3.37
CA ARG A 28 -5.39 -2.49 3.86
C ARG A 28 -6.32 -1.78 2.89
N THR A 29 -7.34 -2.49 2.45
CA THR A 29 -8.46 -1.90 1.72
C THR A 29 -9.63 -1.63 2.67
N CYS A 30 -10.40 -0.60 2.34
CA CYS A 30 -11.63 -0.22 3.03
C CYS A 30 -12.71 0.05 1.97
N ARG A 31 -13.99 -0.02 2.36
CA ARG A 31 -15.08 0.38 1.47
C ARG A 31 -14.96 1.84 1.07
N ALA A 32 -15.12 2.12 -0.21
CA ALA A 32 -15.11 3.48 -0.71
C ALA A 32 -16.42 4.20 -0.34
N VAL A 33 -16.30 5.48 0.01
CA VAL A 33 -17.44 6.35 0.32
C VAL A 33 -17.83 7.12 -0.94
N GLY A 34 -19.10 7.01 -1.34
CA GLY A 34 -19.66 7.76 -2.46
C GLY A 34 -19.86 9.24 -2.10
N ARG A 35 -20.16 10.06 -3.11
CA ARG A 35 -20.36 11.51 -2.93
C ARG A 35 -21.45 11.87 -1.90
N SER A 36 -22.44 11.00 -1.71
CA SER A 36 -23.51 11.15 -0.73
C SER A 36 -23.14 10.75 0.69
N GLY A 37 -21.90 10.30 0.94
CA GLY A 37 -21.47 9.77 2.24
C GLY A 37 -21.80 8.30 2.48
N ASN A 38 -22.54 7.66 1.56
CA ASN A 38 -22.86 6.24 1.65
C ASN A 38 -21.69 5.36 1.21
N LEU A 39 -21.52 4.20 1.85
CA LEU A 39 -20.58 3.18 1.41
C LEU A 39 -20.98 2.63 0.04
N THR A 40 -19.98 2.32 -0.79
CA THR A 40 -20.14 1.70 -2.10
C THR A 40 -19.60 0.27 -2.11
N ASP A 41 -19.88 -0.50 -3.16
CA ASP A 41 -19.37 -1.87 -3.30
C ASP A 41 -17.92 -1.93 -3.82
N ALA A 42 -17.30 -0.77 -4.05
CA ALA A 42 -15.88 -0.67 -4.39
C ALA A 42 -15.02 -0.57 -3.12
N THR A 43 -13.78 -1.04 -3.21
CA THR A 43 -12.78 -0.86 -2.16
C THR A 43 -11.63 0.01 -2.62
N ILE A 44 -11.10 0.82 -1.71
CA ILE A 44 -9.90 1.66 -1.92
C ILE A 44 -8.84 1.31 -0.88
N TRP A 45 -7.57 1.63 -1.17
CA TRP A 45 -6.52 1.54 -0.17
C TRP A 45 -6.75 2.59 0.93
N CYS A 46 -6.80 2.15 2.19
CA CYS A 46 -6.90 3.00 3.37
C CYS A 46 -5.65 2.92 4.26
N GLY A 47 -4.77 1.95 4.01
CA GLY A 47 -3.45 1.92 4.63
C GLY A 47 -2.45 1.10 3.83
N LEU A 48 -1.18 1.47 3.92
CA LEU A 48 -0.06 0.72 3.39
C LEU A 48 1.02 0.61 4.47
N ALA A 49 1.64 -0.55 4.58
CA ALA A 49 2.79 -0.77 5.43
C ALA A 49 3.86 -1.50 4.62
N MET A 50 5.11 -1.07 4.77
CA MET A 50 6.25 -1.75 4.18
C MET A 50 7.37 -1.92 5.18
N MET A 51 8.08 -3.03 5.07
CA MET A 51 9.25 -3.39 5.86
C MET A 51 10.40 -3.69 4.90
N SER A 52 11.53 -3.04 5.12
CA SER A 52 12.78 -3.21 4.36
C SER A 52 13.66 -4.31 4.96
N THR A 53 14.73 -4.68 4.24
CA THR A 53 15.72 -5.69 4.66
C THR A 53 16.30 -5.42 6.04
N ASN A 54 16.46 -4.14 6.38
CA ASN A 54 17.00 -3.71 7.67
C ASN A 54 15.94 -3.68 8.80
N ASN A 55 14.75 -4.25 8.57
CA ASN A 55 13.55 -4.14 9.42
C ASN A 55 12.98 -2.70 9.55
N ASP A 56 13.49 -1.74 8.77
CA ASP A 56 12.91 -0.40 8.71
C ASP A 56 11.47 -0.49 8.23
N THR A 57 10.54 0.07 9.01
CA THR A 57 9.11 -0.01 8.71
C THR A 57 8.55 1.38 8.40
N MET A 58 7.92 1.52 7.24
CA MET A 58 7.12 2.70 6.89
C MET A 58 5.65 2.33 6.89
N ARG A 59 4.80 3.22 7.43
CA ARG A 59 3.35 3.08 7.42
C ARG A 59 2.70 4.36 6.91
N ILE A 60 1.75 4.20 5.99
CA ILE A 60 0.89 5.26 5.50
C ILE A 60 -0.53 4.90 5.89
N SER A 61 -1.18 5.78 6.66
CA SER A 61 -2.62 5.72 6.92
C SER A 61 -3.31 6.79 6.11
N MET A 62 -4.29 6.40 5.31
CA MET A 62 -5.10 7.33 4.52
C MET A 62 -6.38 7.60 5.32
N ASN A 63 -6.52 8.81 5.85
CA ASN A 63 -7.72 9.23 6.55
C ASN A 63 -8.63 10.02 5.60
N ASP A 64 -9.93 9.71 5.63
CA ASP A 64 -10.96 10.36 4.81
C ASP A 64 -11.54 11.63 5.46
N ASN A 65 -11.08 12.01 6.65
CA ASN A 65 -11.44 13.32 7.25
C ASN A 65 -10.81 14.53 6.53
N GLY A 66 -9.94 14.29 5.54
CA GLY A 66 -9.40 15.33 4.64
C GLY A 66 -10.22 15.40 3.36
N THR A 67 -10.93 16.51 3.20
CA THR A 67 -11.74 16.95 2.04
C THR A 67 -11.46 16.21 0.72
N THR A 68 -12.52 15.57 0.21
CA THR A 68 -12.72 15.07 -1.16
C THR A 68 -11.67 15.51 -2.18
N GLN A 69 -10.71 14.64 -2.51
CA GLN A 69 -10.06 14.67 -3.82
C GLN A 69 -9.95 13.25 -4.42
N PRO A 70 -10.39 13.04 -5.67
CA PRO A 70 -10.54 11.71 -6.28
C PRO A 70 -9.24 11.12 -6.85
N ARG A 71 -8.07 11.67 -6.52
CA ARG A 71 -6.78 11.20 -7.04
C ARG A 71 -5.73 11.15 -5.93
N ARG A 72 -5.80 10.11 -5.10
CA ARG A 72 -4.71 9.76 -4.18
C ARG A 72 -3.79 8.77 -4.90
N SER A 73 -2.76 9.29 -5.56
CA SER A 73 -1.66 8.47 -6.11
C SER A 73 -0.58 8.35 -5.06
N ILE A 74 -0.27 7.13 -4.63
CA ILE A 74 0.90 6.83 -3.82
C ILE A 74 2.00 6.38 -4.78
N ALA A 75 3.06 7.18 -4.89
CA ALA A 75 4.28 6.80 -5.57
C ALA A 75 5.28 6.29 -4.53
N LEU A 76 5.61 5.01 -4.61
CA LEU A 76 6.66 4.38 -3.78
C LEU A 76 7.92 4.29 -4.62
N PHE A 77 8.96 5.02 -4.22
CA PHE A 77 10.29 4.91 -4.81
C PHE A 77 11.15 4.03 -3.91
N LEU A 78 11.46 2.83 -4.39
CA LEU A 78 12.43 1.94 -3.74
C LEU A 78 13.81 2.28 -4.30
N GLN A 79 14.62 3.00 -3.53
CA GLN A 79 16.02 3.21 -3.87
C GLN A 79 16.84 2.06 -3.30
N GLN A 80 17.31 1.18 -4.17
CA GLN A 80 18.30 0.15 -3.83
C GLN A 80 19.68 0.81 -3.68
N ILE A 81 20.26 0.76 -2.48
CA ILE A 81 21.67 1.09 -2.29
C ILE A 81 22.47 -0.17 -2.64
N LEU A 82 22.92 -0.28 -3.89
CA LEU A 82 23.95 -1.27 -4.23
C LEU A 82 25.24 -0.88 -3.49
N HIS A 83 25.55 -1.56 -2.39
CA HIS A 83 26.90 -1.59 -1.86
C HIS A 83 27.67 -2.64 -2.67
N THR A 84 28.55 -2.20 -3.57
CA THR A 84 29.62 -3.03 -4.10
C THR A 84 30.77 -3.02 -3.09
N PRO A 85 31.15 -4.16 -2.48
CA PRO A 85 32.40 -4.23 -1.72
C PRO A 85 33.59 -4.17 -2.68
N LEU A 86 34.57 -3.33 -2.35
CA LEU A 86 35.92 -3.33 -2.94
C LEU A 86 36.81 -4.33 -2.19
#